data_AF-A0A5B7X4B1-F1
#
_entry.id   AF-A0A5B7X4B1-F1
#
_cell.length_a   1.000
_cell.length_b   1.000
_cell.length_c   1.000
_cell.angle_alpha   90.00
_cell.angle_beta   90.00
_cell.angle_gamma   90.00
#
_symmetry.space_group_name_H-M   'P 1'
#
loop_
_entity.id
_entity.type
_entity.pdbx_description
1 polymer ?
#
loop_
_entity_poly.entity_id
_entity_poly.type
_entity_poly.pdbx_seq_one_letter_code
_entity_poly.pdbx_strand_id
1 'polypeptide(L)'
;MMKPTLKFLGLFLCTGILVSCSADPEEVPQLSALEKELQLEHNGVLEIENNTYLFKDAETAKFLGGDLDYSFNYSNELEFELVERTTRHPGADILVKNPASDEYIIFTHIVELSNGGFKFNLEFSNGVIINSVRYFPSKDKTEKWHDVWIIQPDSELTGALIESANTAINADCRAAVNVCNRSGGKALVNYHSGSIWFATAAACEVQCLD
;
A
#
# COMPACT_ATOMS: atom_id res chain seq x y z
N MET A 1 -72.86 -62.04 23.46
CA MET A 1 -72.91 -62.92 24.64
C MET A 1 -71.56 -63.61 24.74
N MET A 2 -70.86 -63.57 25.89
CA MET A 2 -69.39 -63.81 26.03
C MET A 2 -68.57 -62.67 25.33
N LYS A 3 -67.52 -62.01 25.85
CA LYS A 3 -66.48 -62.20 26.92
C LYS A 3 -65.45 -63.32 26.65
N PRO A 4 -64.16 -63.20 27.05
CA PRO A 4 -63.43 -62.07 27.67
C PRO A 4 -62.64 -61.27 26.59
N THR A 5 -61.40 -60.72 26.65
CA THR A 5 -60.27 -60.67 27.63
C THR A 5 -59.44 -59.35 27.44
N LEU A 6 -58.14 -59.32 27.77
CA LEU A 6 -57.27 -58.12 27.85
C LEU A 6 -55.76 -58.50 27.78
N LYS A 7 -54.89 -57.65 27.18
CA LYS A 7 -53.58 -57.14 27.72
C LYS A 7 -52.53 -56.72 26.64
N PHE A 8 -52.00 -55.50 26.77
CA PHE A 8 -50.56 -55.03 26.68
C PHE A 8 -49.60 -55.50 25.55
N LEU A 9 -48.56 -54.77 25.11
CA LEU A 9 -47.90 -53.49 25.51
C LEU A 9 -47.10 -52.88 24.32
N GLY A 10 -46.95 -51.55 24.25
CA GLY A 10 -45.84 -50.84 23.56
C GLY A 10 -46.08 -50.46 22.08
N LEU A 11 -45.25 -49.59 21.47
CA LEU A 11 -44.26 -48.64 22.02
C LEU A 11 -43.95 -47.54 20.96
N PHE A 12 -43.83 -46.28 21.41
CA PHE A 12 -43.13 -45.12 20.79
C PHE A 12 -42.72 -45.17 19.29
N LEU A 13 -43.18 -44.18 18.50
CA LEU A 13 -42.28 -43.10 18.02
C LEU A 13 -43.08 -41.91 17.44
N CYS A 14 -42.71 -40.69 17.83
CA CYS A 14 -43.07 -39.48 17.10
C CYS A 14 -41.88 -39.04 16.25
N THR A 15 -42.10 -38.72 14.97
CA THR A 15 -41.11 -38.03 14.12
C THR A 15 -41.75 -36.78 13.53
N GLY A 16 -41.61 -35.66 14.26
CA GLY A 16 -41.93 -34.35 13.71
C GLY A 16 -40.89 -33.96 12.66
N ILE A 17 -41.32 -33.63 11.45
CA ILE A 17 -40.43 -33.12 10.39
C ILE A 17 -40.09 -31.67 10.73
N LEU A 18 -39.09 -31.47 11.57
CA LEU A 18 -38.45 -30.17 11.74
C LEU A 18 -37.65 -29.88 10.49
N VAL A 19 -38.15 -28.96 9.66
CA VAL A 19 -37.44 -28.44 8.50
C VAL A 19 -36.28 -27.60 9.02
N SER A 20 -35.12 -28.24 9.18
CA SER A 20 -33.89 -27.56 9.56
C SER A 20 -33.34 -26.82 8.34
N CYS A 21 -33.78 -25.59 8.15
CA CYS A 21 -33.05 -24.63 7.32
C CYS A 21 -31.72 -24.31 8.01
N SER A 22 -30.69 -25.11 7.75
CA SER A 22 -29.32 -24.61 7.82
C SER A 22 -29.22 -23.51 6.77
N ALA A 23 -29.23 -22.25 7.21
CA ALA A 23 -28.53 -21.24 6.44
C ALA A 23 -27.06 -21.68 6.43
N ASP A 24 -26.52 -21.99 5.25
CA ASP A 24 -25.08 -22.09 5.10
C ASP A 24 -24.48 -20.77 5.59
N PRO A 25 -23.48 -20.79 6.48
CA PRO A 25 -22.85 -19.55 6.92
C PRO A 25 -22.21 -18.90 5.70
N GLU A 26 -22.61 -17.66 5.39
CA GLU A 26 -21.95 -16.88 4.34
C GLU A 26 -20.45 -16.81 4.66
N GLU A 27 -19.62 -17.40 3.79
CA GLU A 27 -18.17 -17.29 3.90
C GLU A 27 -17.77 -15.83 3.67
N VAL A 28 -17.73 -15.04 4.74
CA VAL A 28 -17.21 -13.68 4.73
C VAL A 28 -15.79 -13.74 4.17
N PRO A 29 -15.52 -13.13 2.99
CA PRO A 29 -14.22 -13.27 2.34
C PRO A 29 -13.11 -12.77 3.26
N GLN A 30 -12.10 -13.61 3.48
CA GLN A 30 -10.92 -13.21 4.26
C GLN A 30 -10.05 -12.28 3.42
N LEU A 31 -10.39 -10.99 3.47
CA LEU A 31 -9.61 -9.90 2.88
C LEU A 31 -8.15 -9.97 3.32
N SER A 32 -7.22 -9.72 2.40
CA SER A 32 -5.78 -9.55 2.67
C SER A 32 -5.50 -8.37 3.62
N ALA A 33 -4.24 -8.18 4.02
CA ALA A 33 -3.86 -7.00 4.81
C ALA A 33 -4.11 -5.70 4.01
N LEU A 34 -3.70 -5.69 2.73
CA LEU A 34 -3.91 -4.56 1.83
C LEU A 34 -5.40 -4.24 1.60
N GLU A 35 -6.26 -5.24 1.36
CA GLU A 35 -7.69 -5.00 1.12
C GLU A 35 -8.45 -4.46 2.33
N LYS A 36 -7.97 -4.72 3.55
CA LYS A 36 -8.51 -4.12 4.79
C LYS A 36 -8.06 -2.68 4.94
N GLU A 37 -6.79 -2.41 4.65
CA GLU A 37 -6.18 -1.08 4.77
C GLU A 37 -6.68 -0.11 3.68
N LEU A 38 -7.00 -0.61 2.47
CA LEU A 38 -7.69 0.14 1.41
C LEU A 38 -9.18 0.48 1.73
N GLN A 39 -9.72 0.02 2.86
CA GLN A 39 -11.05 0.43 3.35
C GLN A 39 -10.97 1.53 4.42
N LEU A 40 -9.75 1.92 4.82
CA LEU A 40 -9.49 3.03 5.74
C LEU A 40 -9.17 4.31 4.95
N GLU A 41 -9.15 5.45 5.65
CA GLU A 41 -8.79 6.73 5.07
C GLU A 41 -7.29 6.77 4.71
N HIS A 42 -6.96 7.24 3.51
CA HIS A 42 -5.59 7.20 2.98
C HIS A 42 -5.33 8.34 1.97
N ASN A 43 -4.12 8.88 1.99
CA ASN A 43 -3.70 10.07 1.22
C ASN A 43 -3.14 9.73 -0.18
N GLY A 44 -3.25 8.47 -0.59
CA GLY A 44 -2.96 7.99 -1.94
C GLY A 44 -2.52 6.52 -1.97
N VAL A 45 -2.49 5.95 -3.17
CA VAL A 45 -1.99 4.59 -3.43
C VAL A 45 -0.99 4.62 -4.59
N LEU A 46 0.24 4.18 -4.36
CA LEU A 46 1.27 4.00 -5.39
C LEU A 46 1.53 2.50 -5.59
N GLU A 47 1.63 2.05 -6.83
CA GLU A 47 1.87 0.64 -7.17
C GLU A 47 3.09 0.50 -8.10
N ILE A 48 4.02 -0.35 -7.69
CA ILE A 48 5.28 -0.64 -8.38
C ILE A 48 5.53 -2.15 -8.38
N GLU A 49 5.31 -2.77 -9.53
CA GLU A 49 5.40 -4.24 -9.72
C GLU A 49 4.49 -5.00 -8.75
N ASN A 50 5.06 -5.72 -7.78
CA ASN A 50 4.33 -6.45 -6.72
C ASN A 50 4.21 -5.66 -5.41
N ASN A 51 4.72 -4.41 -5.36
CA ASN A 51 4.66 -3.54 -4.19
C ASN A 51 3.48 -2.57 -4.32
N THR A 52 2.73 -2.43 -3.22
CA THR A 52 1.74 -1.35 -3.07
C THR A 52 2.14 -0.49 -1.87
N TYR A 53 2.18 0.82 -2.05
CA TYR A 53 2.45 1.82 -1.03
C TYR A 53 1.15 2.56 -0.76
N LEU A 54 0.69 2.52 0.48
CA LEU A 54 -0.51 3.19 0.94
C LEU A 54 -0.10 4.37 1.83
N PHE A 55 -0.42 5.59 1.41
CA PHE A 55 -0.01 6.80 2.11
C PHE A 55 -1.01 7.15 3.22
N LYS A 56 -0.52 7.51 4.41
CA LYS A 56 -1.31 7.85 5.60
C LYS A 56 -0.61 8.99 6.36
N ASP A 57 -1.38 9.77 7.12
CA ASP A 57 -0.99 11.02 7.81
C ASP A 57 0.37 11.07 8.55
N ALA A 58 0.94 9.92 8.92
CA ALA A 58 2.23 9.83 9.63
C ALA A 58 3.16 8.71 9.10
N GLU A 59 2.75 7.94 8.10
CA GLU A 59 3.51 6.79 7.58
C GLU A 59 3.04 6.37 6.17
N THR A 60 3.95 5.82 5.38
CA THR A 60 3.60 5.01 4.20
C THR A 60 3.65 3.54 4.58
N ALA A 61 2.55 2.82 4.42
CA ALA A 61 2.49 1.37 4.61
C ALA A 61 2.87 0.67 3.29
N LYS A 62 3.94 -0.14 3.31
CA LYS A 62 4.41 -0.93 2.16
C LYS A 62 3.88 -2.36 2.25
N PHE A 63 3.21 -2.80 1.21
CA PHE A 63 2.68 -4.15 1.05
C PHE A 63 3.40 -4.87 -0.10
N LEU A 64 3.65 -6.17 0.06
CA LEU A 64 4.25 -7.02 -0.96
C LEU A 64 3.29 -8.17 -1.26
N GLY A 65 2.70 -8.17 -2.46
CA GLY A 65 1.72 -9.20 -2.87
C GLY A 65 0.40 -9.21 -2.08
N GLY A 66 0.10 -8.15 -1.31
CA GLY A 66 -1.12 -8.01 -0.50
C GLY A 66 -0.90 -8.16 1.02
N ASP A 67 0.23 -8.72 1.43
CA ASP A 67 0.66 -8.76 2.85
C ASP A 67 1.45 -7.49 3.21
N LEU A 68 1.32 -7.02 4.45
CA LEU A 68 2.09 -5.88 4.97
C LEU A 68 3.56 -6.30 5.15
N ASP A 69 4.47 -5.59 4.49
CA ASP A 69 5.92 -5.80 4.63
C ASP A 69 6.44 -5.02 5.86
N TYR A 70 6.23 -3.69 5.84
CA TYR A 70 6.45 -2.77 6.96
C TYR A 70 5.80 -1.41 6.67
N SER A 71 5.64 -0.56 7.68
CA SER A 71 5.36 0.88 7.48
C SER A 71 6.65 1.69 7.60
N PHE A 72 6.74 2.84 6.95
CA PHE A 72 7.91 3.73 7.06
C PHE A 72 7.54 5.21 7.09
N ASN A 73 8.45 6.02 7.62
CA ASN A 73 8.42 7.49 7.53
C ASN A 73 9.83 8.02 7.24
N TYR A 74 9.97 9.34 7.12
CA TYR A 74 11.25 10.02 7.19
C TYR A 74 11.31 10.86 8.47
N SER A 75 12.39 10.74 9.24
CA SER A 75 12.55 11.42 10.54
C SER A 75 12.83 12.92 10.40
N ASN A 76 13.38 13.32 9.25
CA ASN A 76 13.51 14.71 8.83
C ASN A 76 12.55 14.94 7.66
N GLU A 77 12.12 16.17 7.45
CA GLU A 77 11.38 16.55 6.25
C GLU A 77 12.21 16.23 4.99
N LEU A 78 11.54 15.69 3.97
CA LEU A 78 12.19 15.32 2.71
C LEU A 78 12.28 16.56 1.82
N GLU A 79 13.43 17.24 1.81
CA GLU A 79 13.67 18.38 0.91
C GLU A 79 13.71 17.92 -0.56
N PHE A 80 12.86 18.52 -1.40
CA PHE A 80 12.88 18.34 -2.86
C PHE A 80 12.48 19.63 -3.59
N GLU A 81 12.97 19.78 -4.83
CA GLU A 81 12.55 20.84 -5.76
C GLU A 81 11.80 20.24 -6.95
N LEU A 82 10.69 20.86 -7.36
CA LEU A 82 9.98 20.54 -8.60
C LEU A 82 10.53 21.42 -9.73
N VAL A 83 11.22 20.81 -10.70
CA VAL A 83 11.81 21.49 -11.86
C VAL A 83 10.95 21.21 -13.09
N GLU A 84 10.19 22.22 -13.52
CA GLU A 84 9.30 22.16 -14.68
C GLU A 84 10.07 21.95 -16.00
N ARG A 85 10.08 20.72 -16.56
CA ARG A 85 10.56 20.46 -17.94
C ARG A 85 9.48 20.84 -18.97
N THR A 86 9.25 22.14 -19.06
CA THR A 86 8.24 22.83 -19.89
C THR A 86 7.99 22.22 -21.29
N THR A 87 6.95 21.38 -21.40
CA THR A 87 6.22 21.15 -22.65
C THR A 87 4.71 21.19 -22.38
N ARG A 88 3.92 21.76 -23.29
CA ARG A 88 2.51 22.15 -23.02
C ARG A 88 1.49 21.04 -23.30
N HIS A 89 1.88 19.77 -23.17
CA HIS A 89 1.14 18.62 -23.70
C HIS A 89 1.23 17.40 -22.76
N PRO A 90 0.26 16.46 -22.81
CA PRO A 90 0.43 15.15 -22.19
C PRO A 90 1.70 14.47 -22.75
N GLY A 91 2.50 13.89 -21.85
CA GLY A 91 3.88 13.49 -22.14
C GLY A 91 4.95 14.53 -21.75
N ALA A 92 4.58 15.60 -21.02
CA ALA A 92 5.55 16.43 -20.31
C ALA A 92 6.24 15.65 -19.19
N ASP A 93 7.56 15.80 -19.07
CA ASP A 93 8.35 15.19 -18.00
C ASP A 93 8.25 16.02 -16.71
N ILE A 94 8.08 15.38 -15.56
CA ILE A 94 8.25 16.03 -14.25
C ILE A 94 9.63 15.65 -13.72
N LEU A 95 10.49 16.64 -13.44
CA LEU A 95 11.79 16.43 -12.82
C LEU A 95 11.72 16.88 -11.36
N VAL A 96 11.83 15.91 -10.44
CA VAL A 96 11.97 16.15 -8.99
C VAL A 96 13.45 16.06 -8.65
N LYS A 97 13.98 17.03 -7.89
CA LYS A 97 15.41 17.14 -7.55
C LYS A 97 15.65 17.14 -6.05
N ASN A 98 16.79 16.59 -5.63
CA ASN A 98 17.38 16.87 -4.32
C ASN A 98 18.19 18.19 -4.41
N PRO A 99 17.86 19.24 -3.63
CA PRO A 99 18.58 20.52 -3.68
C PRO A 99 20.04 20.43 -3.19
N ALA A 100 20.41 19.36 -2.45
CA ALA A 100 21.71 19.24 -1.80
C ALA A 100 22.71 18.30 -2.51
N SER A 101 22.31 17.53 -3.52
CA SER A 101 23.14 16.46 -4.12
C SER A 101 23.10 16.34 -5.65
N ASP A 102 22.32 17.16 -6.36
CA ASP A 102 22.01 17.02 -7.79
C ASP A 102 21.27 15.71 -8.20
N GLU A 103 20.88 14.88 -7.23
CA GLU A 103 20.07 13.68 -7.48
C GLU A 103 18.66 14.04 -7.97
N TYR A 104 18.04 13.10 -8.68
CA TYR A 104 16.74 13.32 -9.31
C TYR A 104 15.87 12.08 -9.50
N ILE A 105 14.59 12.35 -9.70
CA ILE A 105 13.57 11.44 -10.24
C ILE A 105 12.92 12.15 -11.43
N ILE A 106 12.91 11.52 -12.61
CA ILE A 106 12.22 12.01 -13.81
C ILE A 106 11.01 11.11 -14.07
N PHE A 107 9.81 11.69 -14.00
CA PHE A 107 8.57 11.07 -14.45
C PHE A 107 8.45 11.31 -15.96
N THR A 108 8.22 10.26 -16.74
CA THR A 108 8.02 10.34 -18.20
C THR A 108 6.77 9.58 -18.61
N HIS A 109 6.27 9.83 -19.83
CA HIS A 109 5.13 9.09 -20.42
C HIS A 109 3.85 9.10 -19.55
N ILE A 110 3.57 10.23 -18.89
CA ILE A 110 2.44 10.37 -17.96
C ILE A 110 1.09 10.32 -18.72
N VAL A 111 0.21 9.43 -18.27
CA VAL A 111 -1.14 9.20 -18.82
C VAL A 111 -2.17 9.11 -17.69
N GLU A 112 -3.25 9.87 -17.76
CA GLU A 112 -4.40 9.77 -16.84
C GLU A 112 -5.22 8.49 -17.14
N LEU A 113 -5.65 7.80 -16.09
CA LEU A 113 -6.44 6.57 -16.13
C LEU A 113 -7.93 6.89 -15.91
N SER A 114 -8.82 6.09 -16.51
CA SER A 114 -10.28 6.32 -16.46
C SER A 114 -10.92 6.25 -15.06
N ASN A 115 -10.16 5.86 -14.03
CA ASN A 115 -10.56 5.87 -12.62
C ASN A 115 -9.91 7.02 -11.81
N GLY A 116 -9.29 8.01 -12.46
CA GLY A 116 -8.67 9.17 -11.80
C GLY A 116 -7.25 8.93 -11.25
N GLY A 117 -6.66 7.77 -11.54
CA GLY A 117 -5.23 7.55 -11.33
C GLY A 117 -4.36 8.02 -12.49
N PHE A 118 -3.06 7.85 -12.35
CA PHE A 118 -2.06 8.12 -13.37
C PHE A 118 -1.20 6.88 -13.60
N LYS A 119 -0.65 6.78 -14.82
CA LYS A 119 0.37 5.80 -15.19
C LYS A 119 1.56 6.51 -15.83
N PHE A 120 2.78 6.12 -15.46
CA PHE A 120 4.02 6.73 -15.95
C PHE A 120 5.21 5.75 -15.87
N ASN A 121 6.35 6.18 -16.40
CA ASN A 121 7.65 5.56 -16.16
C ASN A 121 8.53 6.53 -15.34
N LEU A 122 9.52 5.99 -14.63
CA LEU A 122 10.47 6.74 -13.81
C LEU A 122 11.91 6.45 -14.22
N GLU A 123 12.74 7.48 -14.26
CA GLU A 123 14.21 7.40 -14.37
C GLU A 123 14.84 8.09 -13.16
N PHE A 124 15.72 7.39 -12.45
CA PHE A 124 16.37 7.86 -11.22
C PHE A 124 17.84 8.16 -11.46
N SER A 125 18.41 9.15 -10.75
CA SER A 125 19.82 9.55 -10.94
C SER A 125 20.85 8.48 -10.56
N ASN A 126 20.44 7.42 -9.85
CA ASN A 126 21.25 6.23 -9.58
C ASN A 126 21.27 5.21 -10.75
N GLY A 127 20.56 5.49 -11.84
CA GLY A 127 20.47 4.63 -13.02
C GLY A 127 19.34 3.59 -12.98
N VAL A 128 18.51 3.57 -11.93
CA VAL A 128 17.29 2.75 -11.88
C VAL A 128 16.24 3.32 -12.84
N ILE A 129 15.52 2.44 -13.54
CA ILE A 129 14.39 2.79 -14.41
C ILE A 129 13.22 1.87 -14.05
N ILE A 130 12.09 2.46 -13.64
CA ILE A 130 10.87 1.73 -13.27
C ILE A 130 9.77 2.05 -14.29
N ASN A 131 9.21 1.02 -14.92
CA ASN A 131 8.23 1.19 -15.99
C ASN A 131 6.81 0.87 -15.51
N SER A 132 5.81 1.54 -16.09
CA SER A 132 4.39 1.27 -15.83
C SER A 132 3.91 1.44 -14.38
N VAL A 133 4.57 2.31 -13.62
CA VAL A 133 4.14 2.75 -12.28
C VAL A 133 2.70 3.28 -12.36
N ARG A 134 1.87 2.96 -11.36
CA ARG A 134 0.51 3.50 -11.21
C ARG A 134 0.40 4.29 -9.91
N TYR A 135 -0.26 5.44 -9.94
CA TYR A 135 -0.49 6.28 -8.77
C TYR A 135 -1.93 6.78 -8.73
N PHE A 136 -2.56 6.67 -7.56
CA PHE A 136 -3.92 7.12 -7.28
C PHE A 136 -3.85 8.16 -6.15
N PRO A 137 -3.66 9.45 -6.47
CA PRO A 137 -3.60 10.52 -5.48
C PRO A 137 -4.94 10.72 -4.77
N SER A 138 -4.91 11.30 -3.57
CA SER A 138 -6.08 11.99 -3.03
C SER A 138 -6.41 13.23 -3.89
N LYS A 139 -7.68 13.66 -3.91
CA LYS A 139 -8.19 14.64 -4.91
C LYS A 139 -7.56 16.03 -4.80
N ASP A 140 -6.99 16.34 -3.65
CA ASP A 140 -6.26 17.56 -3.30
C ASP A 140 -4.81 17.56 -3.82
N LYS A 141 -4.20 16.39 -4.03
CA LYS A 141 -2.81 16.24 -4.53
C LYS A 141 -2.69 16.21 -6.06
N THR A 142 -3.55 16.96 -6.74
CA THR A 142 -3.52 17.09 -8.20
C THR A 142 -3.68 18.55 -8.60
N GLU A 143 -2.79 19.04 -9.46
CA GLU A 143 -2.84 20.43 -9.94
C GLU A 143 -3.36 20.51 -11.36
N LYS A 144 -4.01 21.63 -11.70
CA LYS A 144 -4.45 21.94 -13.05
C LYS A 144 -3.50 22.93 -13.70
N TRP A 145 -2.67 22.43 -14.62
CA TRP A 145 -1.77 23.30 -15.38
C TRP A 145 -2.51 23.98 -16.54
N HIS A 146 -3.10 23.19 -17.45
CA HIS A 146 -3.85 23.66 -18.62
C HIS A 146 -5.04 22.72 -18.90
N ASP A 147 -6.10 22.85 -18.10
CA ASP A 147 -7.34 22.02 -18.09
C ASP A 147 -7.17 20.51 -17.82
N VAL A 148 -5.96 19.97 -17.94
CA VAL A 148 -5.54 18.62 -17.55
C VAL A 148 -5.03 18.62 -16.11
N TRP A 149 -5.39 17.59 -15.34
CA TRP A 149 -4.80 17.34 -14.02
C TRP A 149 -3.42 16.70 -14.15
N ILE A 150 -2.47 17.14 -13.34
CA ILE A 150 -1.10 16.61 -13.30
C ILE A 150 -0.80 16.16 -11.87
N ILE A 151 0.03 15.12 -11.76
CA ILE A 151 0.59 14.63 -10.49
C ILE A 151 1.35 15.79 -9.83
N GLN A 152 1.04 16.09 -8.57
CA GLN A 152 1.89 16.92 -7.72
C GLN A 152 2.71 16.00 -6.82
N PRO A 153 4.03 15.83 -7.04
CA PRO A 153 4.86 15.04 -6.14
C PRO A 153 5.00 15.75 -4.80
N ASP A 154 4.63 15.04 -3.74
CA ASP A 154 4.76 15.44 -2.35
C ASP A 154 5.87 14.61 -1.65
N SER A 155 6.04 14.80 -0.34
CA SER A 155 7.01 14.04 0.46
C SER A 155 6.67 12.56 0.57
N GLU A 156 5.39 12.18 0.62
CA GLU A 156 4.92 10.79 0.67
C GLU A 156 5.25 10.05 -0.64
N LEU A 157 4.86 10.60 -1.79
CA LEU A 157 5.18 10.04 -3.11
C LEU A 157 6.68 10.03 -3.35
N THR A 158 7.37 11.14 -3.16
CA THR A 158 8.82 11.23 -3.42
C THR A 158 9.60 10.28 -2.53
N GLY A 159 9.23 10.16 -1.24
CA GLY A 159 9.83 9.20 -0.31
C GLY A 159 9.59 7.74 -0.72
N ALA A 160 8.37 7.37 -1.10
CA ALA A 160 8.06 6.02 -1.58
C ALA A 160 8.78 5.68 -2.91
N LEU A 161 8.98 6.66 -3.78
CA LEU A 161 9.80 6.47 -4.98
C LEU A 161 11.29 6.29 -4.65
N ILE A 162 11.84 7.06 -3.70
CA ILE A 162 13.21 6.88 -3.21
C ILE A 162 13.42 5.50 -2.59
N GLU A 163 12.47 5.01 -1.76
CA GLU A 163 12.54 3.64 -1.23
C GLU A 163 12.46 2.60 -2.36
N SER A 164 11.60 2.79 -3.36
CA SER A 164 11.47 1.84 -4.48
C SER A 164 12.74 1.73 -5.34
N ALA A 165 13.54 2.80 -5.45
CA ALA A 165 14.78 2.83 -6.23
C ALA A 165 16.03 2.49 -5.40
N ASN A 166 15.96 2.58 -4.07
CA ASN A 166 16.97 2.04 -3.17
C ASN A 166 16.67 0.56 -2.92
N THR A 167 17.40 -0.33 -3.59
CA THR A 167 17.10 -1.78 -3.60
C THR A 167 17.18 -2.41 -2.20
N ALA A 168 16.02 -2.43 -1.53
CA ALA A 168 15.75 -2.86 -0.16
C ALA A 168 16.37 -2.01 0.96
N ILE A 169 15.63 -1.91 2.07
CA ILE A 169 16.18 -1.60 3.40
C ILE A 169 17.42 -2.46 3.69
N ASN A 170 18.41 -1.87 4.38
CA ASN A 170 19.64 -2.58 4.70
C ASN A 170 19.36 -3.86 5.51
N ALA A 171 20.31 -4.80 5.46
CA ALA A 171 20.12 -6.15 6.01
C ALA A 171 19.78 -6.16 7.51
N ASP A 172 20.29 -5.19 8.28
CA ASP A 172 20.05 -5.08 9.72
C ASP A 172 18.63 -4.56 10.02
N CYS A 173 18.17 -3.53 9.30
CA CYS A 173 16.78 -3.07 9.38
C CYS A 173 15.81 -4.15 8.90
N ARG A 174 16.15 -4.90 7.83
CA ARG A 174 15.34 -6.05 7.38
C ARG A 174 15.29 -7.16 8.43
N ALA A 175 16.38 -7.40 9.16
CA ALA A 175 16.39 -8.34 10.28
C ALA A 175 15.50 -7.85 11.44
N ALA A 176 15.55 -6.56 11.78
CA ALA A 176 14.72 -5.97 12.84
C ALA A 176 13.22 -5.99 12.50
N VAL A 177 12.82 -5.63 11.28
CA VAL A 177 11.44 -5.78 10.77
C VAL A 177 10.97 -7.24 10.90
N ASN A 178 11.80 -8.19 10.46
CA ASN A 178 11.50 -9.61 10.55
C ASN A 178 11.39 -10.13 12.00
N VAL A 179 12.06 -9.50 12.97
CA VAL A 179 11.89 -9.83 14.40
C VAL A 179 10.57 -9.26 14.92
N CYS A 180 10.28 -7.97 14.66
CA CYS A 180 9.05 -7.31 15.11
C CYS A 180 7.78 -8.04 14.62
N ASN A 181 7.71 -8.31 13.30
CA ASN A 181 6.56 -8.98 12.68
C ASN A 181 6.40 -10.43 13.23
N ARG A 182 7.47 -11.08 13.70
CA ARG A 182 7.42 -12.42 14.34
C ARG A 182 6.97 -12.40 15.80
N SER A 183 7.15 -11.28 16.51
CA SER A 183 6.53 -11.05 17.82
C SER A 183 5.03 -10.69 17.71
N GLY A 184 4.52 -10.46 16.50
CA GLY A 184 3.13 -10.07 16.24
C GLY A 184 2.88 -8.57 16.26
N GLY A 185 3.92 -7.76 16.51
CA GLY A 185 3.87 -6.30 16.44
C GLY A 185 4.03 -5.78 15.00
N LYS A 186 3.75 -4.50 14.81
CA LYS A 186 3.85 -3.79 13.53
C LYS A 186 5.18 -3.02 13.45
N ALA A 187 6.00 -3.31 12.44
CA ALA A 187 7.25 -2.60 12.22
C ALA A 187 7.04 -1.23 11.54
N LEU A 188 7.58 -0.18 12.16
CA LEU A 188 7.74 1.16 11.60
C LEU A 188 9.24 1.45 11.38
N VAL A 189 9.63 1.63 10.11
CA VAL A 189 10.99 1.96 9.69
C VAL A 189 11.11 3.48 9.57
N ASN A 190 11.83 4.10 10.49
CA ASN A 190 12.11 5.53 10.45
C ASN A 190 13.38 5.76 9.62
N TYR A 191 13.25 6.35 8.43
CA TYR A 191 14.41 6.70 7.60
C TYR A 191 15.00 8.04 8.03
N HIS A 192 16.28 8.06 8.37
CA HIS A 192 17.01 9.31 8.44
C HIS A 192 17.44 9.71 7.02
N SER A 193 16.67 10.59 6.39
CA SER A 193 17.12 11.30 5.19
C SER A 193 18.38 12.10 5.52
N GLY A 194 19.50 11.67 4.93
CA GLY A 194 20.67 12.53 4.77
C GLY A 194 20.46 13.49 3.61
N SER A 195 21.45 14.33 3.32
CA SER A 195 21.44 15.22 2.16
C SER A 195 21.55 14.50 0.80
N ILE A 196 21.46 13.16 0.78
CA ILE A 196 21.63 12.28 -0.38
C ILE A 196 20.57 11.18 -0.30
N TRP A 197 19.78 11.01 -1.37
CA TRP A 197 18.63 10.09 -1.45
C TRP A 197 19.04 8.65 -1.77
N PHE A 198 20.01 8.45 -2.68
CA PHE A 198 20.39 7.14 -3.21
C PHE A 198 21.74 6.63 -2.67
N ALA A 199 22.23 7.22 -1.58
CA ALA A 199 23.37 6.69 -0.84
C ALA A 199 22.98 5.36 -0.16
N THR A 200 23.80 4.32 -0.34
CA THR A 200 23.52 2.93 0.09
C THR A 200 23.58 2.69 1.61
N ALA A 201 23.37 3.73 2.41
CA ALA A 201 23.36 3.69 3.87
C ALA A 201 22.46 4.80 4.44
N ALA A 202 21.21 4.89 3.98
CA ALA A 202 20.16 5.48 4.80
C ALA A 202 20.13 4.74 6.15
N ALA A 203 20.45 5.44 7.23
CA ALA A 203 20.32 4.89 8.57
C ALA A 203 18.83 4.78 8.87
N CYS A 204 18.37 3.56 9.16
CA CYS A 204 16.98 3.27 9.49
C CYS A 204 16.86 2.78 10.94
N GLU A 205 15.94 3.38 11.69
CA GLU A 205 15.58 2.95 13.04
C GLU A 205 14.24 2.21 12.97
N VAL A 206 14.24 0.94 13.35
CA VAL A 206 13.02 0.11 13.34
C VAL A 206 12.36 0.14 14.71
N GLN A 207 11.27 0.89 14.82
CA GLN A 207 10.37 0.82 15.96
C GLN A 207 9.42 -0.37 15.77
N CYS A 208 9.19 -1.15 16.83
CA CYS A 208 8.12 -2.12 16.86
C CYS A 208 6.95 -1.54 17.67
N LEU A 209 5.75 -1.61 17.11
CA LEU A 209 4.51 -1.17 17.74
C LEU A 209 3.69 -2.39 18.18
N ASP A 210 3.11 -2.33 19.37
CA ASP A 210 2.22 -3.35 19.95
C ASP A 210 0.81 -3.36 19.32
#